data_AF-A0A9X0PHR5-F1
#
_entry.id   AF-A0A9X0PHR5-F1
#
_cell.length_a   1.000
_cell.length_b   1.000
_cell.length_c   1.000
_cell.angle_alpha   90.00
_cell.angle_beta   90.00
_cell.angle_gamma   90.00
#
_symmetry.space_group_name_H-M   'P 1'
#
loop_
_entity.id
_entity.type
_entity.pdbx_description
1 polymer ?
#
loop_
_entity_poly.entity_id
_entity_poly.type
_entity_poly.pdbx_seq_one_letter_code
_entity_poly.pdbx_strand_id
1 'polypeptide(L)' 'MTDRDSVVKHFRTASKVYKEQRDSLITDVADLRNQRDKLQRKLDEVVKLFNTHLAYKKAWSDNPYYDKLQNELNRILEDE' A
#
# COMPACT_ATOMS: atom_id res chain seq x y z
N MET A 1 -6.76 29.46 -42.42
CA MET A 1 -5.55 29.98 -41.75
C MET A 1 -5.91 30.13 -40.27
N THR A 2 -5.30 29.36 -39.38
CA THR A 2 -5.65 29.42 -37.94
C THR A 2 -5.06 30.69 -37.35
N ASP A 3 -5.89 31.48 -36.66
CA ASP A 3 -5.45 32.71 -36.02
C ASP A 3 -4.50 32.43 -34.84
N ARG A 4 -3.52 33.30 -34.63
CA ARG A 4 -2.47 33.15 -33.61
C ARG A 4 -3.07 33.05 -32.21
N ASP A 5 -4.12 33.81 -31.92
CA ASP A 5 -4.74 33.82 -30.59
C ASP A 5 -5.48 32.52 -30.31
N SER A 6 -6.06 31.89 -31.34
CA SER A 6 -6.65 30.56 -31.24
C SER A 6 -5.61 29.50 -30.84
N VAL A 7 -4.44 29.50 -31.49
CA VAL A 7 -3.35 28.56 -31.15
C VAL A 7 -2.86 28.76 -29.73
N VAL A 8 -2.65 30.01 -29.31
CA VAL A 8 -2.21 30.34 -27.94
C VAL A 8 -3.26 29.91 -26.91
N LYS A 9 -4.55 30.13 -27.18
CA LYS A 9 -5.65 29.68 -26.32
C LYS A 9 -5.65 28.17 -26.17
N HIS A 10 -5.55 27.43 -27.26
CA HIS A 10 -5.49 25.97 -27.24
C HIS A 10 -4.31 25.45 -26.41
N PHE A 11 -3.12 26.01 -26.59
CA PHE A 11 -1.94 25.63 -25.82
C PHE A 11 -2.13 25.90 -24.31
N ARG A 12 -2.66 27.07 -23.94
CA ARG A 12 -2.93 27.40 -22.54
C ARG A 12 -3.96 26.46 -21.92
N THR A 13 -5.03 26.14 -22.64
CA THR A 13 -6.05 25.19 -22.18
C THR A 13 -5.46 23.79 -22.00
N ALA A 14 -4.72 23.29 -22.98
CA ALA A 14 -4.06 21.99 -22.89
C ALA A 14 -3.08 21.95 -21.70
N SER A 15 -2.23 22.98 -21.56
CA SER A 15 -1.29 23.09 -20.45
C SER A 15 -1.99 23.09 -19.08
N LYS A 16 -3.13 23.78 -18.95
CA LYS A 16 -3.93 23.78 -17.72
C LYS A 16 -4.46 22.38 -17.41
N VAL A 17 -5.05 21.70 -18.40
CA VAL A 17 -5.59 20.34 -18.22
C VAL A 17 -4.49 19.36 -17.81
N TYR A 18 -3.32 19.41 -18.46
CA TYR A 18 -2.20 18.55 -18.08
C TYR A 18 -1.71 18.82 -16.66
N LYS A 19 -1.69 20.09 -16.23
CA LYS A 19 -1.32 20.45 -14.86
C LYS A 19 -2.32 19.90 -13.85
N GLU A 20 -3.61 20.05 -14.10
CA GLU A 20 -4.68 19.53 -13.24
C GLU A 20 -4.63 18.00 -13.12
N GLN A 21 -4.46 17.30 -14.24
CA GLN A 21 -4.31 15.83 -14.26
C GLN A 21 -3.08 15.37 -13.49
N ARG A 22 -1.94 16.05 -13.68
CA ARG A 22 -0.71 15.73 -12.95
C ARG A 22 -0.89 15.94 -11.45
N ASP A 23 -1.48 17.06 -11.04
CA ASP A 23 -1.65 17.40 -9.63
C ASP A 23 -2.65 16.44 -8.96
N SER A 24 -3.69 16.00 -9.68
CA SER A 24 -4.59 14.92 -9.24
C SER A 24 -3.82 13.60 -9.05
N LEU A 25 -3.04 13.18 -10.04
CA LEU A 25 -2.28 11.92 -9.96
C LEU A 25 -1.26 11.93 -8.83
N ILE A 26 -0.61 13.07 -8.59
CA ILE A 26 0.31 13.23 -7.45
C ILE A 26 -0.43 13.01 -6.12
N THR A 27 -1.64 13.56 -6.00
CA THR A 27 -2.47 13.43 -4.81
C THR A 27 -2.90 11.97 -4.61
N ASP A 28 -3.40 11.33 -5.66
CA ASP A 28 -3.82 9.92 -5.62
C ASP A 28 -2.67 8.99 -5.23
N VAL A 29 -1.47 9.21 -5.78
CA VAL A 29 -0.27 8.43 -5.42
C VAL A 29 0.14 8.66 -3.97
N ALA A 30 0.05 9.90 -3.47
CA ALA A 30 0.35 10.19 -2.07
C ALA A 30 -0.64 9.50 -1.11
N ASP A 31 -1.93 9.51 -1.46
CA ASP A 31 -2.96 8.83 -0.69
C ASP A 31 -2.81 7.32 -0.70
N LEU A 32 -2.52 6.72 -1.86
CA LEU A 32 -2.24 5.29 -1.99
C LEU A 32 -1.03 4.87 -1.15
N ARG A 33 0.05 5.66 -1.15
CA ARG A 33 1.23 5.41 -0.29
C ARG A 33 0.85 5.46 1.20
N ASN A 34 0.07 6.44 1.61
CA ASN A 34 -0.40 6.56 2.99
C ASN A 34 -1.30 5.38 3.40
N GLN A 35 -2.21 4.95 2.52
CA GLN A 35 -3.07 3.79 2.75
C GLN A 35 -2.25 2.51 2.87
N ARG A 36 -1.26 2.31 1.99
CA ARG A 36 -0.30 1.19 2.04
C ARG A 36 0.42 1.19 3.38
N ASP A 37 1.00 2.32 3.80
CA ASP A 37 1.74 2.42 5.07
C ASP A 37 0.85 2.11 6.28
N LYS A 38 -0.42 2.56 6.27
CA LYS A 38 -1.39 2.24 7.32
C LYS A 38 -1.74 0.77 7.35
N LEU A 39 -1.94 0.14 6.19
CA LEU A 39 -2.24 -1.29 6.09
C LEU A 39 -1.04 -2.13 6.54
N GLN A 40 0.17 -1.73 6.17
CA GLN A 40 1.40 -2.38 6.63
C GLN A 40 1.48 -2.37 8.16
N ARG A 41 1.31 -1.21 8.80
CA ARG A 41 1.33 -1.11 10.27
C ARG A 41 0.29 -2.00 10.94
N LYS A 42 -0.94 -2.04 10.39
CA LYS A 42 -2.00 -2.92 10.91
C LYS A 42 -1.63 -4.40 10.75
N LEU A 43 -1.03 -4.78 9.63
CA LEU A 43 -0.54 -6.13 9.40
C LEU A 43 0.56 -6.48 10.42
N ASP A 44 1.54 -5.59 10.62
CA ASP A 44 2.62 -5.77 11.60
C ASP A 44 2.08 -5.97 13.02
N GLU A 45 1.07 -5.19 13.42
CA GLU A 45 0.39 -5.33 14.72
C GLU A 45 -0.33 -6.69 14.86
N VAL A 46 -1.04 -7.13 13.82
CA VAL A 46 -1.71 -8.44 13.80
C VAL A 46 -0.70 -9.58 13.87
N VAL A 47 0.38 -9.49 13.10
CA VAL A 47 1.48 -10.47 13.11
C VAL A 47 2.11 -10.56 14.50
N LYS A 48 2.38 -9.43 15.14
CA LYS A 48 2.92 -9.38 16.50
C LYS A 48 1.96 -10.03 17.51
N LEU A 49 0.66 -9.71 17.43
CA LEU A 49 -0.34 -10.29 18.31
C LEU A 49 -0.45 -11.81 18.13
N PHE A 50 -0.47 -12.28 16.89
CA PHE A 50 -0.55 -13.70 16.57
C PHE A 50 0.71 -14.44 17.03
N ASN A 51 1.91 -13.91 16.76
CA ASN A 51 3.16 -14.49 17.25
C ASN A 51 3.20 -14.58 18.78
N THR A 52 2.71 -13.55 19.48
CA THR A 52 2.61 -13.57 20.95
C THR A 52 1.68 -14.68 21.43
N HIS A 53 0.52 -14.83 20.78
CA HIS A 53 -0.44 -15.90 21.09
C HIS A 53 0.14 -17.29 20.81
N LEU A 54 0.82 -17.45 19.67
CA LEU A 54 1.43 -18.71 19.26
C LEU A 54 2.56 -19.13 20.21
N ALA A 55 3.42 -18.19 20.59
CA ALA A 55 4.49 -18.42 21.58
C ALA A 55 3.93 -18.88 22.92
N TYR A 56 2.86 -18.24 23.41
CA TYR A 56 2.16 -18.67 24.61
C TYR A 56 1.64 -20.11 24.44
N LYS A 57 0.93 -20.41 23.35
CA LYS A 57 0.39 -21.76 23.13
C LYS A 57 1.47 -22.84 23.05
N LYS A 58 2.59 -22.58 22.39
CA LYS A 58 3.74 -23.50 22.32
C LYS A 58 4.35 -23.77 23.68
N ALA A 59 4.46 -22.77 24.55
CA ALA A 59 5.03 -22.94 25.89
C ALA A 59 4.17 -23.85 26.80
N TRP A 60 2.88 -23.98 26.51
CA TRP A 60 1.91 -24.73 27.32
C TRP A 60 1.34 -25.96 26.59
N SER A 61 1.85 -26.32 25.42
CA SER A 61 1.33 -27.44 24.62
C SER A 61 2.41 -28.02 23.70
N ASP A 62 2.62 -29.33 23.81
CA ASP A 62 3.47 -30.11 22.88
C ASP A 62 2.76 -30.43 21.55
N ASN A 63 1.76 -29.64 21.16
CA ASN A 63 1.00 -29.91 19.94
C ASN A 63 1.78 -29.42 18.70
N PRO A 64 2.18 -30.33 17.79
CA PRO A 64 2.96 -29.98 16.59
C PRO A 64 2.18 -29.08 15.60
N TYR A 65 0.88 -28.92 15.79
CA TYR A 65 0.05 -27.97 15.05
C TYR A 65 0.59 -26.53 15.12
N TYR A 66 1.16 -26.12 16.26
CA TYR A 66 1.68 -24.77 16.42
C TYR A 66 2.97 -24.51 15.62
N ASP A 67 3.77 -25.55 15.33
CA ASP A 67 4.90 -25.42 14.40
C ASP A 67 4.42 -25.24 12.96
N LYS A 68 3.38 -25.97 12.55
CA LYS A 68 2.76 -25.80 11.23
C LYS A 68 2.22 -24.38 11.04
N LEU A 69 1.55 -23.82 12.05
CA LEU A 69 1.07 -22.45 12.01
C LEU A 69 2.20 -21.41 11.92
N GLN A 70 3.32 -21.63 12.62
CA GLN A 70 4.48 -20.74 12.51
C GLN A 70 5.05 -20.76 11.09
N ASN A 71 5.17 -21.94 10.49
CA ASN A 71 5.70 -22.08 9.14
C ASN A 71 4.79 -21.44 8.09
N GLU A 72 3.47 -21.60 8.20
CA GLU A 72 2.51 -20.92 7.32
C GLU A 72 2.57 -19.41 7.48
N LEU A 73 2.69 -18.89 8.71
CA LEU A 73 2.87 -17.46 8.94
C LEU A 73 4.16 -16.96 8.29
N ASN A 74 5.28 -17.66 8.46
CA ASN A 74 6.55 -17.30 7.85
C ASN A 74 6.44 -17.26 6.32
N ARG A 75 5.79 -18.26 5.71
CA ARG A 75 5.54 -18.31 4.25
C ARG A 75 4.69 -17.14 3.74
N ILE A 76 3.73 -16.67 4.53
CA ILE A 76 2.91 -15.49 4.18
C ILE A 76 3.74 -14.20 4.25
N LEU A 77 4.71 -14.14 5.15
CA LEU A 77 5.57 -12.97 5.39
C LEU A 77 6.86 -12.97 4.58
N GLU A 78 7.17 -14.05 3.87
CA GLU A 78 8.24 -14.07 2.88
C GLU A 78 7.87 -13.09 1.76
N ASP A 79 8.71 -12.07 1.57
CA ASP A 79 8.64 -11.22 0.37
C ASP A 79 9.00 -12.08 -0.85
N GLU A 80 8.26 -11.91 -1.97
CA GLU A 80 8.55 -12.59 -3.26
C GLU A 80 9.98 -12.31 -3.78
#